data_AF-A0A8J4SHZ1-F1
#
_entry.id   AF-A0A8J4SHZ1-F1
#
_cell.length_a   1.000
_cell.length_b   1.000
_cell.length_c   1.000
_cell.angle_alpha   90.00
_cell.angle_beta   90.00
_cell.angle_gamma   90.00
#
_symmetry.space_group_name_H-M   'P 1'
#
loop_
_entity.id
_entity.type
_entity.pdbx_description
1 polymer ?
#
loop_
_entity_poly.entity_id
_entity_poly.type
_entity_poly.pdbx_seq_one_letter_code
_entity_poly.pdbx_strand_id
1 'polypeptide(L)'
;MSQREFERKMEEHIEEMRVTQTIAYFSRTVELCFSDCVHAFRSKKLDDKEASNPGTEEAALPAVAPHRATGYARRGDGFSVGETEGLLQLVRDRWQEGWDVIAQVHNQQYPGHNRTGPSLKRKFGKLYRARLDDPNTTHKVARLASLAKDVREEMRGRARTISSNRAVDADTLDEQHSFAEKEAHEPDVEEHEHREDVSETEPQVLETTHHRPLTEQIVSLDRDIRQSLAIEREIHQSMDQGSPLERETHQSQEQSVVLERQSLDETAPLEQEARGRDTEWEATDTRSPLAAVRLRALRSRIELARDVSSNGAPDDELLRTVLLLLMDAQHQRDLEREEEREQRRKEEIRRREEEREERRRHEQERAEDRRRHEQYMQMMTTMLAKIAGSRLHGRDDEI
;
A
#
# COMPACT_ATOMS: atom_id res chain seq x y z
N MET A 1 -10.44 -46.02 21.16
CA MET A 1 -10.89 -44.79 21.83
C MET A 1 -11.90 -45.17 22.89
N SER A 2 -11.73 -44.68 24.11
CA SER A 2 -12.72 -44.81 25.17
C SER A 2 -13.93 -43.92 24.88
N GLN A 3 -15.14 -44.31 25.30
CA GLN A 3 -16.35 -43.50 25.13
C GLN A 3 -16.18 -42.06 25.67
N ARG A 4 -15.43 -41.91 26.78
CA ARG A 4 -15.08 -40.61 27.36
C ARG A 4 -14.19 -39.74 26.48
N GLU A 5 -13.34 -40.35 25.66
CA GLU A 5 -12.48 -39.60 24.71
C GLU A 5 -13.29 -39.09 23.52
N PHE A 6 -14.29 -39.86 23.09
CA PHE A 6 -15.20 -39.44 22.03
C PHE A 6 -16.08 -38.27 22.48
N GLU A 7 -16.65 -38.35 23.69
CA GLU A 7 -17.45 -37.27 24.28
C GLU A 7 -16.63 -35.98 24.42
N ARG A 8 -15.39 -36.06 24.91
CA ARG A 8 -14.50 -34.89 25.04
C ARG A 8 -14.20 -34.24 23.68
N LYS A 9 -13.90 -35.04 22.65
CA LYS A 9 -13.63 -34.53 21.30
C LYS A 9 -14.87 -33.88 20.67
N MET A 10 -16.05 -34.45 20.94
CA MET A 10 -17.31 -33.89 20.46
C MET A 10 -17.60 -32.54 21.11
N GLU A 11 -17.37 -32.41 22.42
CA GLU A 11 -17.54 -31.15 23.15
C GLU A 11 -16.54 -30.08 22.68
N GLU A 12 -15.27 -30.45 22.47
CA GLU A 12 -14.24 -29.56 21.92
C GLU A 12 -14.62 -29.04 20.52
N HIS A 13 -15.11 -29.93 19.64
CA HIS A 13 -15.57 -29.56 18.30
C HIS A 13 -16.82 -28.65 18.33
N ILE A 14 -17.73 -28.85 19.27
CA ILE A 14 -18.90 -27.96 19.44
C ILE A 14 -18.44 -26.57 19.90
N GLU A 15 -17.48 -26.49 20.82
CA GLU A 15 -16.97 -25.21 21.31
C GLU A 15 -16.18 -24.47 20.24
N GLU A 16 -15.36 -25.18 19.45
CA GLU A 16 -14.67 -24.62 18.30
C GLU A 16 -15.66 -24.02 17.29
N MET A 17 -16.71 -24.75 16.96
CA MET A 17 -17.77 -24.28 16.05
C MET A 17 -18.47 -23.02 16.59
N ARG A 18 -18.73 -22.96 17.90
CA ARG A 18 -19.30 -21.76 18.55
C ARG A 18 -18.38 -20.55 18.45
N VAL A 19 -17.08 -20.74 18.68
CA VAL A 19 -16.09 -19.66 18.58
C VAL A 19 -15.98 -19.15 17.14
N THR A 20 -15.88 -20.05 16.15
CA THR A 20 -15.82 -19.66 14.74
C THR A 20 -17.07 -18.88 14.31
N GLN A 21 -18.26 -19.34 14.72
CA GLN A 21 -19.52 -18.67 14.41
C GLN A 21 -19.59 -17.27 15.07
N THR A 22 -19.10 -17.16 16.30
CA THR A 22 -19.04 -15.87 17.03
C THR A 22 -18.09 -14.89 16.35
N ILE A 23 -16.90 -15.33 15.93
CA ILE A 23 -15.92 -14.48 15.21
C ILE A 23 -16.50 -14.01 13.87
N ALA A 24 -17.16 -14.90 13.12
CA ALA A 24 -17.81 -14.54 11.86
C ALA A 24 -18.92 -13.49 12.07
N TYR A 25 -19.72 -13.64 13.12
CA TYR A 25 -20.76 -12.68 13.50
C TYR A 25 -20.17 -11.30 13.85
N PHE A 26 -19.11 -11.24 14.65
CA PHE A 26 -18.45 -9.98 15.00
C PHE A 26 -17.82 -9.31 13.77
N SER A 27 -17.14 -10.08 12.92
CA SER A 27 -16.52 -9.56 11.70
C SER A 27 -17.56 -8.91 10.79
N ARG A 28 -18.70 -9.57 10.57
CA ARG A 28 -19.81 -9.03 9.77
C ARG A 28 -20.42 -7.77 10.39
N THR A 29 -20.54 -7.73 11.72
CA THR A 29 -21.07 -6.57 12.44
C THR A 29 -20.13 -5.36 12.30
N VAL A 30 -18.83 -5.56 12.43
CA VAL A 30 -17.82 -4.50 12.26
C VAL A 30 -17.84 -3.95 10.84
N GLU A 31 -17.94 -4.81 9.83
CA GLU A 31 -18.04 -4.39 8.42
C GLU A 31 -19.30 -3.55 8.16
N LEU A 32 -20.46 -3.94 8.69
CA LEU A 32 -21.70 -3.17 8.57
C LEU A 32 -21.59 -1.80 9.24
N CYS A 33 -21.10 -1.74 10.48
CA CYS A 33 -20.88 -0.48 11.19
C CYS A 33 -19.91 0.45 10.45
N PHE A 34 -18.84 -0.10 9.87
CA PHE A 34 -17.87 0.67 9.10
C PHE A 34 -18.49 1.19 7.80
N SER A 35 -19.24 0.36 7.09
CA SER A 35 -19.97 0.75 5.88
C SER A 35 -20.95 1.89 6.17
N ASP A 36 -21.77 1.76 7.22
CA ASP A 36 -22.73 2.79 7.63
C ASP A 36 -22.05 4.10 8.02
N CYS A 37 -20.92 4.04 8.74
CA CYS A 37 -20.14 5.23 9.09
C CYS A 37 -19.56 5.91 7.84
N VAL A 38 -19.05 5.14 6.87
CA VAL A 38 -18.55 5.67 5.59
C VAL A 38 -19.69 6.27 4.76
N HIS A 39 -20.86 5.63 4.74
CA HIS A 39 -22.05 6.14 4.06
C HIS A 39 -22.57 7.41 4.71
N ALA A 40 -22.72 7.45 6.04
CA ALA A 40 -23.12 8.66 6.78
C ALA A 40 -22.14 9.82 6.53
N PHE A 41 -20.84 9.54 6.48
CA PHE A 41 -19.82 10.54 6.16
C PHE A 41 -19.92 11.05 4.71
N ARG A 42 -20.28 10.18 3.75
CA ARG A 42 -20.50 10.56 2.35
C ARG A 42 -21.81 11.33 2.15
N SER A 43 -22.90 10.91 2.78
CA SER A 43 -24.22 11.54 2.67
C SER A 43 -24.26 12.90 3.35
N LYS A 44 -23.62 13.05 4.53
CA LYS A 44 -23.50 14.36 5.21
C LYS A 44 -22.79 15.41 4.36
N LYS A 45 -21.95 14.99 3.40
CA LYS A 45 -21.27 15.89 2.47
C LYS A 45 -22.13 16.31 1.27
N LEU A 46 -23.27 15.66 1.05
CA LEU A 46 -24.22 16.00 -0.01
C LEU A 46 -25.33 16.93 0.51
N ASP A 47 -25.81 16.75 1.74
CA ASP A 47 -26.93 17.55 2.27
C ASP A 47 -26.55 19.00 2.61
N ASP A 48 -25.30 19.26 3.01
CA ASP A 48 -24.80 20.64 3.22
C ASP A 48 -24.76 21.47 1.91
N LYS A 49 -24.92 20.83 0.74
CA LYS A 49 -24.91 21.47 -0.58
C LYS A 49 -26.30 21.89 -1.08
N GLU A 50 -27.38 21.32 -0.54
CA GLU A 50 -28.75 21.69 -0.94
C GLU A 50 -29.37 22.81 -0.09
N ALA A 51 -28.81 23.13 1.08
CA ALA A 51 -29.34 24.17 1.97
C ALA A 51 -28.98 25.64 1.58
N SER A 52 -28.30 25.88 0.44
CA SER A 52 -27.80 27.21 0.05
C SER A 52 -28.48 27.81 -1.19
N ASN A 53 -29.79 27.61 -1.37
CA ASN A 53 -30.57 28.32 -2.39
C ASN A 53 -31.73 29.12 -1.74
N PRO A 54 -31.50 30.36 -1.28
CA PRO A 54 -32.58 31.33 -1.20
C PRO A 54 -32.86 31.85 -2.60
N GLY A 55 -34.08 31.63 -3.09
CA GLY A 55 -34.53 32.15 -4.37
C GLY A 55 -34.52 33.68 -4.41
N THR A 56 -34.23 34.23 -5.59
CA THR A 56 -34.73 35.55 -5.99
C THR A 56 -34.72 35.64 -7.52
N GLU A 57 -35.92 35.55 -8.10
CA GLU A 57 -36.24 36.19 -9.38
C GLU A 57 -36.11 37.71 -9.20
N GLU A 58 -35.27 38.38 -9.99
CA GLU A 58 -35.61 39.60 -10.75
C GLU A 58 -34.37 40.25 -11.40
N ALA A 59 -34.55 40.61 -12.67
CA ALA A 59 -33.98 41.76 -13.39
C ALA A 59 -32.45 41.88 -13.60
N ALA A 60 -32.03 41.45 -14.78
CA ALA A 60 -31.25 42.19 -15.79
C ALA A 60 -30.13 43.16 -15.34
N LEU A 61 -28.87 42.82 -15.69
CA LEU A 61 -27.92 43.59 -16.52
C LEU A 61 -26.54 42.85 -16.59
N PRO A 62 -25.72 43.02 -17.65
CA PRO A 62 -24.61 42.11 -17.96
C PRO A 62 -23.30 42.56 -17.31
N ALA A 63 -22.81 41.80 -16.32
CA ALA A 63 -21.48 41.99 -15.75
C ALA A 63 -20.67 40.68 -15.83
N VAL A 64 -19.58 40.76 -16.58
CA VAL A 64 -18.39 39.91 -16.67
C VAL A 64 -18.40 38.67 -15.74
N ALA A 65 -18.51 37.49 -16.36
CA ALA A 65 -18.47 36.21 -15.69
C ALA A 65 -17.15 35.99 -14.93
N PRO A 66 -17.17 35.75 -13.60
CA PRO A 66 -16.05 35.08 -12.95
C PRO A 66 -16.14 33.59 -13.28
N HIS A 67 -15.03 33.00 -13.74
CA HIS A 67 -14.88 31.57 -13.98
C HIS A 67 -15.25 30.78 -12.70
N ARG A 68 -16.49 30.30 -12.61
CA ARG A 68 -16.88 29.29 -11.63
C ARG A 68 -16.32 27.94 -12.08
N ALA A 69 -15.10 27.63 -11.64
CA ALA A 69 -14.55 26.29 -11.69
C ALA A 69 -15.20 25.43 -10.59
N THR A 70 -16.45 25.03 -10.78
CA THR A 70 -17.14 24.05 -9.93
C THR A 70 -16.83 22.63 -10.41
N GLY A 71 -15.57 22.22 -10.23
CA GLY A 71 -15.15 20.82 -10.33
C GLY A 71 -14.35 20.50 -9.07
N TYR A 72 -14.90 19.70 -8.17
CA TYR A 72 -14.12 19.18 -7.05
C TYR A 72 -13.07 18.23 -7.63
N ALA A 73 -11.80 18.55 -7.43
CA ALA A 73 -10.68 17.72 -7.85
C ALA A 73 -10.80 16.31 -7.24
N ARG A 74 -10.93 15.29 -8.10
CA ARG A 74 -10.87 13.88 -7.67
C ARG A 74 -9.43 13.54 -7.29
N ARG A 75 -9.21 12.51 -6.46
CA ARG A 75 -7.84 12.02 -6.22
C ARG A 75 -7.20 11.68 -7.58
N GLY A 76 -6.05 12.29 -7.88
CA GLY A 76 -5.38 12.16 -9.17
C GLY A 76 -5.65 13.29 -10.16
N ASP A 77 -6.52 14.26 -9.82
CA ASP A 77 -6.67 15.45 -10.65
C ASP A 77 -5.37 16.25 -10.61
N GLY A 78 -4.78 16.40 -11.78
CA GLY A 78 -3.48 17.05 -11.98
C GLY A 78 -3.53 18.51 -11.57
N PHE A 79 -2.40 19.21 -11.76
CA PHE A 79 -2.42 20.65 -11.58
C PHE A 79 -2.99 21.29 -12.83
N SER A 80 -4.06 22.06 -12.69
CA SER A 80 -4.53 22.90 -13.79
C SER A 80 -3.48 23.96 -14.15
N VAL A 81 -3.55 24.52 -15.35
CA VAL A 81 -2.63 25.58 -15.79
C VAL A 81 -2.77 26.80 -14.87
N GLY A 82 -3.99 27.23 -14.57
CA GLY A 82 -4.25 28.35 -13.67
C GLY A 82 -3.79 28.08 -12.23
N GLU A 83 -4.03 26.87 -11.70
CA GLU A 83 -3.50 26.46 -10.39
C GLU A 83 -1.96 26.51 -10.36
N THR A 84 -1.31 26.08 -11.44
CA THR A 84 0.15 26.12 -11.55
C THR A 84 0.68 27.55 -11.63
N GLU A 85 0.04 28.44 -12.38
CA GLU A 85 0.40 29.87 -12.43
C GLU A 85 0.24 30.52 -11.05
N GLY A 86 -0.88 30.25 -10.37
CA GLY A 86 -1.12 30.74 -9.00
C GLY A 86 -0.10 30.23 -7.98
N LEU A 87 0.28 28.94 -8.07
CA LEU A 87 1.35 28.38 -7.25
C LEU A 87 2.68 29.13 -7.45
N LEU A 88 3.07 29.41 -8.70
CA LEU A 88 4.33 30.09 -8.98
C LEU A 88 4.35 31.51 -8.41
N GLN A 89 3.23 32.23 -8.48
CA GLN A 89 3.10 33.55 -7.87
C GLN A 89 3.21 33.49 -6.33
N LEU A 90 2.53 32.53 -5.69
CA LEU A 90 2.62 32.33 -4.25
C LEU A 90 4.04 31.99 -3.80
N VAL A 91 4.75 31.13 -4.54
CA VAL A 91 6.15 30.81 -4.25
C VAL A 91 7.03 32.04 -4.41
N ARG A 92 6.83 32.85 -5.45
CA ARG A 92 7.59 34.09 -5.66
C ARG A 92 7.48 35.06 -4.46
N ASP A 93 6.27 35.18 -3.90
CA ASP A 93 5.98 36.17 -2.87
C ASP A 93 6.28 35.66 -1.45
N ARG A 94 6.06 34.36 -1.18
CA ARG A 94 6.02 33.80 0.19
C ARG A 94 6.93 32.59 0.44
N TRP A 95 7.90 32.31 -0.42
CA TRP A 95 8.80 31.14 -0.23
C TRP A 95 9.52 31.10 1.12
N GLN A 96 9.73 32.24 1.78
CA GLN A 96 10.40 32.34 3.08
C GLN A 96 9.51 31.93 4.26
N GLU A 97 8.20 32.02 4.11
CA GLU A 97 7.22 31.65 5.15
C GLU A 97 7.10 30.12 5.30
N GLY A 98 7.65 29.37 4.35
CA GLY A 98 7.63 27.91 4.34
C GLY A 98 6.49 27.32 3.50
N TRP A 99 6.66 26.05 3.12
CA TRP A 99 5.75 25.37 2.20
C TRP A 99 4.35 25.10 2.78
N ASP A 100 4.23 25.03 4.11
CA ASP A 100 2.93 24.80 4.77
C ASP A 100 2.05 26.05 4.72
N VAL A 101 2.64 27.23 4.88
CA VAL A 101 1.93 28.52 4.72
C VAL A 101 1.50 28.71 3.26
N ILE A 102 2.38 28.41 2.31
CA ILE A 102 2.05 28.43 0.88
C ILE A 102 0.88 27.49 0.58
N ALA A 103 0.89 26.28 1.15
CA ALA A 103 -0.21 25.33 0.97
C ALA A 103 -1.53 25.83 1.57
N GLN A 104 -1.48 26.47 2.74
CA GLN A 104 -2.66 27.08 3.35
C GLN A 104 -3.27 28.16 2.46
N VAL A 105 -2.47 29.11 1.98
CA VAL A 105 -2.93 30.20 1.09
C VAL A 105 -3.39 29.65 -0.26
N HIS A 106 -2.67 28.68 -0.82
CA HIS A 106 -3.05 28.01 -2.07
C HIS A 106 -4.42 27.34 -1.95
N ASN A 107 -4.70 26.63 -0.85
CA ASN A 107 -5.99 25.97 -0.65
C ASN A 107 -7.14 26.95 -0.39
N GLN A 108 -6.85 28.17 0.10
CA GLN A 108 -7.83 29.25 0.18
C GLN A 108 -8.18 29.79 -1.22
N GLN A 109 -7.19 29.90 -2.11
CA GLN A 109 -7.39 30.38 -3.48
C GLN A 109 -8.04 29.32 -4.40
N TYR A 110 -7.70 28.05 -4.20
CA TYR A 110 -8.18 26.92 -4.99
C TYR A 110 -8.96 25.93 -4.09
N PRO A 111 -10.15 26.32 -3.60
CA PRO A 111 -10.95 25.46 -2.75
C PRO A 111 -11.28 24.16 -3.50
N GLY A 112 -11.02 23.01 -2.86
CA GLY A 112 -11.32 21.69 -3.41
C GLY A 112 -10.12 20.88 -3.92
N HIS A 113 -8.94 21.49 -4.13
CA HIS A 113 -7.74 20.75 -4.57
C HIS A 113 -6.95 20.14 -3.40
N ASN A 114 -7.13 20.66 -2.17
CA ASN A 114 -6.54 20.17 -0.92
C ASN A 114 -5.06 19.74 -1.07
N ARG A 115 -4.21 20.66 -1.54
CA ARG A 115 -2.79 20.39 -1.75
C ARG A 115 -2.02 20.53 -0.43
N THR A 116 -0.96 19.74 -0.26
CA THR A 116 -0.05 19.80 0.90
C THR A 116 1.27 20.48 0.52
N GLY A 117 1.97 21.07 1.49
CA GLY A 117 3.28 21.71 1.27
C GLY A 117 4.27 20.83 0.48
N PRO A 118 4.46 19.54 0.85
CA PRO A 118 5.29 18.62 0.08
C PRO A 118 4.82 18.39 -1.36
N SER A 119 3.50 18.39 -1.62
CA SER A 119 2.96 18.22 -2.98
C SER A 119 3.26 19.42 -3.88
N LEU A 120 3.12 20.64 -3.35
CA LEU A 120 3.44 21.88 -4.04
C LEU A 120 4.94 22.00 -4.30
N LYS A 121 5.77 21.66 -3.31
CA LYS A 121 7.23 21.62 -3.45
C LYS A 121 7.67 20.65 -4.55
N ARG A 122 7.07 19.45 -4.63
CA ARG A 122 7.34 18.49 -5.70
C ARG A 122 6.91 19.03 -7.07
N LYS A 123 5.73 19.65 -7.16
CA LYS A 123 5.26 20.25 -8.42
C LYS A 123 6.18 21.36 -8.90
N PHE A 124 6.54 22.30 -8.03
CA PHE A 124 7.53 23.35 -8.32
C PHE A 124 8.87 22.74 -8.74
N GLY A 125 9.32 21.72 -8.00
CA GLY A 125 10.53 20.96 -8.27
C GLY A 125 10.60 20.38 -9.68
N LYS A 126 9.49 19.78 -10.14
CA LYS A 126 9.38 19.24 -11.50
C LYS A 126 9.41 20.34 -12.56
N LEU A 127 8.73 21.47 -12.33
CA LEU A 127 8.65 22.56 -13.30
C LEU A 127 10.00 23.23 -13.55
N TYR A 128 10.76 23.55 -12.50
CA TYR A 128 12.03 24.26 -12.69
C TYR A 128 13.12 23.36 -13.30
N ARG A 129 13.03 22.04 -13.11
CA ARG A 129 13.95 21.05 -13.71
C ARG A 129 13.58 20.65 -15.12
N ALA A 130 12.40 21.03 -15.61
CA ALA A 130 11.96 20.69 -16.95
C ALA A 130 12.89 21.32 -18.02
N ARG A 131 13.23 20.52 -19.03
CA ARG A 131 13.98 20.99 -20.21
C ARG A 131 13.02 21.79 -21.10
N LEU A 132 13.47 22.95 -21.56
CA LEU A 132 12.64 23.82 -22.41
C LEU A 132 12.75 23.44 -23.89
N ASP A 133 13.78 22.69 -24.25
CA ASP A 133 14.14 22.34 -25.63
C ASP A 133 13.49 21.03 -26.10
N ASP A 134 12.61 20.44 -25.29
CA ASP A 134 11.95 19.19 -25.62
C ASP A 134 10.82 19.44 -26.64
N PRO A 135 10.91 18.89 -27.87
CA PRO A 135 9.93 19.15 -28.94
C PRO A 135 8.53 18.65 -28.59
N ASN A 136 8.39 17.75 -27.60
CA ASN A 136 7.10 17.22 -27.17
C ASN A 136 6.43 18.09 -26.07
N THR A 137 7.09 19.15 -25.61
CA THR A 137 6.54 20.00 -24.56
C THR A 137 5.56 21.02 -25.13
N THR A 138 4.30 20.99 -24.68
CA THR A 138 3.33 22.01 -25.06
C THR A 138 3.81 23.42 -24.67
N HIS A 139 3.56 24.42 -25.54
CA HIS A 139 3.97 25.81 -25.31
C HIS A 139 3.52 26.37 -23.94
N LYS A 140 2.36 25.90 -23.43
CA LYS A 140 1.85 26.27 -22.10
C LYS A 140 2.76 25.75 -20.98
N VAL A 141 3.23 24.51 -21.08
CA VAL A 141 4.13 23.90 -20.09
C VAL A 141 5.53 24.53 -20.18
N ALA A 142 6.02 24.83 -21.38
CA ALA A 142 7.28 25.56 -21.57
C ALA A 142 7.25 26.95 -20.91
N ARG A 143 6.16 27.71 -21.09
CA ARG A 143 5.95 29.01 -20.41
C ARG A 143 5.95 28.86 -18.88
N LEU A 144 5.25 27.87 -18.34
CA LEU A 144 5.23 27.59 -16.91
C LEU A 144 6.60 27.18 -16.35
N ALA A 145 7.36 26.39 -17.10
CA ALA A 145 8.72 25.99 -16.74
C ALA A 145 9.69 27.18 -16.75
N SER A 146 9.56 28.10 -17.73
CA SER A 146 10.32 29.36 -17.75
C SER A 146 10.03 30.19 -16.50
N LEU A 147 8.75 30.40 -16.17
CA LEU A 147 8.35 31.12 -14.96
C LEU A 147 8.90 30.47 -13.68
N ALA A 148 8.91 29.14 -13.61
CA ALA A 148 9.48 28.43 -12.46
C ALA A 148 11.00 28.63 -12.32
N LYS A 149 11.74 28.71 -13.45
CA LYS A 149 13.17 29.02 -13.47
C LYS A 149 13.43 30.46 -13.02
N ASP A 150 12.64 31.42 -13.51
CA ASP A 150 12.73 32.82 -13.11
C ASP A 150 12.48 33.00 -11.61
N VAL A 151 11.42 32.36 -11.08
CA VAL A 151 11.12 32.37 -9.64
C VAL A 151 12.27 31.76 -8.84
N ARG A 152 12.89 30.67 -9.31
CA ARG A 152 14.02 30.05 -8.62
C ARG A 152 15.26 30.95 -8.60
N GLU A 153 15.54 31.66 -9.70
CA GLU A 153 16.64 32.63 -9.75
C GLU A 153 16.37 33.82 -8.82
N GLU A 154 15.14 34.31 -8.75
CA GLU A 154 14.73 35.36 -7.81
C GLU A 154 14.88 34.92 -6.36
N MET A 155 14.48 33.69 -6.02
CA MET A 155 14.72 33.09 -4.70
C MET A 155 16.21 33.05 -4.37
N ARG A 156 17.06 32.64 -5.33
CA ARG A 156 18.52 32.58 -5.15
C ARG A 156 19.15 33.97 -5.05
N GLY A 157 18.63 34.97 -5.76
CA GLY A 157 19.04 36.36 -5.66
C GLY A 157 18.71 36.96 -4.29
N ARG A 158 17.48 36.78 -3.82
CA ARG A 158 17.02 37.26 -2.51
C ARG A 158 17.69 36.54 -1.34
N ALA A 159 17.95 35.24 -1.46
CA ALA A 159 18.71 34.49 -0.45
C ALA A 159 20.14 35.05 -0.30
N ARG A 160 20.81 35.38 -1.41
CA ARG A 160 22.14 36.00 -1.39
C ARG A 160 22.14 37.38 -0.75
N THR A 161 21.12 38.21 -0.98
CA THR A 161 21.03 39.53 -0.32
C THR A 161 20.76 39.42 1.18
N ILE A 162 20.05 38.40 1.63
CA ILE A 162 19.76 38.19 3.06
C ILE A 162 20.99 37.60 3.77
N SER A 163 21.71 36.67 3.14
CA SER A 163 22.97 36.14 3.66
C SER A 163 24.10 37.18 3.66
N SER A 164 24.15 38.08 2.68
CA SER A 164 25.16 39.16 2.62
C SER A 164 25.00 40.20 3.74
N ASN A 165 23.82 40.32 4.36
CA ASN A 165 23.60 41.21 5.51
C ASN A 165 23.91 40.54 6.86
N ARG A 166 24.28 39.25 6.87
CA ARG A 166 24.49 38.46 8.09
C ARG A 166 25.89 37.82 8.21
N ALA A 167 26.81 38.11 7.29
CA ALA A 167 28.16 37.56 7.33
C ALA A 167 29.22 38.66 7.45
N VAL A 168 29.40 39.16 8.67
CA VAL A 168 30.74 39.10 9.28
C VAL A 168 30.74 37.77 10.03
N ASP A 169 31.70 36.91 9.73
CA ASP A 169 31.92 35.57 10.31
C ASP A 169 30.93 34.46 9.93
N ALA A 170 31.23 33.77 8.82
CA ALA A 170 31.24 32.31 8.75
C ALA A 170 31.67 31.89 7.34
N ASP A 171 32.98 31.80 7.17
CA ASP A 171 33.61 31.07 6.08
C ASP A 171 33.37 29.56 6.27
N THR A 172 33.41 28.81 5.16
CA THR A 172 33.37 27.34 5.04
C THR A 172 32.09 26.60 5.43
N LEU A 173 31.33 26.17 4.41
CA LEU A 173 30.86 24.79 4.14
C LEU A 173 29.56 24.79 3.31
N ASP A 174 29.63 24.93 1.99
CA ASP A 174 28.63 24.31 1.08
C ASP A 174 29.11 24.18 -0.38
N GLU A 175 30.40 23.89 -0.58
CA GLU A 175 31.02 23.71 -1.92
C GLU A 175 31.40 22.23 -2.20
N GLN A 176 30.56 21.29 -1.77
CA GLN A 176 30.76 19.85 -2.04
C GLN A 176 29.47 19.15 -2.50
N HIS A 177 28.81 19.66 -3.53
CA HIS A 177 27.85 18.84 -4.32
C HIS A 177 27.83 19.21 -5.82
N SER A 178 28.93 19.75 -6.35
CA SER A 178 29.10 20.00 -7.78
C SER A 178 30.35 19.31 -8.32
N PHE A 179 30.43 17.98 -8.19
CA PHE A 179 31.34 17.21 -9.03
C PHE A 179 30.81 15.78 -9.21
N ALA A 180 30.74 15.36 -10.48
CA ALA A 180 30.37 14.05 -11.00
C ALA A 180 28.87 13.71 -11.13
N GLU A 181 28.22 14.24 -12.17
CA GLU A 181 27.39 13.37 -13.02
C GLU A 181 27.86 13.49 -14.46
N LYS A 182 28.61 12.46 -14.88
CA LYS A 182 28.92 12.15 -16.26
C LYS A 182 27.61 11.91 -17.01
N GLU A 183 27.39 12.74 -18.03
CA GLU A 183 26.96 12.36 -19.37
C GLU A 183 26.64 10.86 -19.53
N ALA A 184 25.37 10.50 -19.29
CA ALA A 184 24.80 9.22 -19.70
C ALA A 184 23.77 9.51 -20.80
N HIS A 185 24.19 9.21 -22.01
CA HIS A 185 23.39 9.16 -23.22
C HIS A 185 22.37 8.02 -23.08
N GLU A 186 21.10 8.36 -22.86
CA GLU A 186 19.98 7.42 -23.03
C GLU A 186 19.65 7.28 -24.52
N PRO A 187 19.58 6.06 -25.08
CA PRO A 187 19.03 5.87 -26.42
C PRO A 187 17.50 5.97 -26.39
N ASP A 188 16.97 6.67 -27.40
CA ASP A 188 15.57 6.73 -27.79
C ASP A 188 14.93 5.33 -27.79
N VAL A 189 13.86 5.18 -26.99
CA VAL A 189 12.88 4.11 -27.18
C VAL A 189 11.75 4.75 -27.99
N GLU A 190 11.78 4.53 -29.30
CA GLU A 190 10.67 4.87 -30.20
C GLU A 190 9.40 4.12 -29.74
N GLU A 191 8.43 4.86 -29.20
CA GLU A 191 7.05 4.39 -29.09
C GLU A 191 6.46 4.31 -30.50
N HIS A 192 6.48 3.10 -31.07
CA HIS A 192 5.82 2.79 -32.33
C HIS A 192 4.29 2.75 -32.08
N GLU A 193 3.60 3.85 -32.38
CA GLU A 193 2.13 3.88 -32.44
C GLU A 193 1.66 2.97 -33.59
N HIS A 194 1.18 1.78 -33.24
CA HIS A 194 0.49 0.92 -34.18
C HIS A 194 -0.91 1.49 -34.47
N ARG A 195 -1.01 2.11 -35.64
CA ARG A 195 -2.23 2.49 -36.33
C ARG A 195 -2.97 1.22 -36.77
N GLU A 196 -3.99 0.82 -36.02
CA GLU A 196 -4.93 -0.21 -36.47
C GLU A 196 -6.01 0.41 -37.34
N ASP A 197 -6.09 -0.11 -38.57
CA ASP A 197 -7.13 0.18 -39.55
C ASP A 197 -8.49 -0.27 -39.06
N VAL A 198 -9.44 0.66 -39.14
CA VAL A 198 -10.87 0.44 -38.96
C VAL A 198 -11.38 -0.40 -40.13
N SER A 199 -11.81 -1.64 -39.85
CA SER A 199 -12.71 -2.37 -40.72
C SER A 199 -13.97 -2.78 -39.96
N GLU A 200 -15.09 -2.52 -40.61
CA GLU A 200 -16.46 -2.68 -40.15
C GLU A 200 -16.76 -4.14 -39.76
N THR A 201 -17.39 -4.35 -38.61
CA THR A 201 -18.18 -5.57 -38.36
C THR A 201 -19.34 -5.27 -37.42
N GLU A 202 -20.50 -5.78 -37.81
CA GLU A 202 -21.85 -5.53 -37.26
C GLU A 202 -22.00 -5.79 -35.75
N PRO A 203 -22.95 -5.11 -35.07
CA PRO A 203 -23.19 -5.30 -33.65
C PRO A 203 -24.10 -6.52 -33.40
N GLN A 204 -23.60 -7.50 -32.65
CA GLN A 204 -24.44 -8.51 -32.01
C GLN A 204 -25.04 -7.99 -30.70
N VAL A 205 -26.35 -8.19 -30.58
CA VAL A 205 -27.22 -7.93 -29.43
C VAL A 205 -26.91 -8.95 -28.34
N LEU A 206 -26.47 -8.51 -27.16
CA LEU A 206 -26.36 -9.34 -25.96
C LEU A 206 -26.88 -8.60 -24.72
N GLU A 207 -28.16 -8.87 -24.45
CA GLU A 207 -28.74 -9.22 -23.15
C GLU A 207 -28.34 -8.38 -21.91
N THR A 208 -29.17 -7.37 -21.63
CA THR A 208 -29.24 -6.66 -20.36
C THR A 208 -29.66 -7.59 -19.22
N THR A 209 -28.75 -7.84 -18.29
CA THR A 209 -29.07 -8.46 -16.99
C THR A 209 -29.80 -7.46 -16.09
N HIS A 210 -31.04 -7.82 -15.74
CA HIS A 210 -31.94 -7.06 -14.88
C HIS A 210 -31.37 -6.93 -13.46
N HIS A 211 -31.06 -5.70 -13.02
CA HIS A 211 -30.79 -5.40 -11.61
C HIS A 211 -32.08 -5.52 -10.79
N ARG A 212 -32.07 -6.42 -9.81
CA ARG A 212 -33.14 -6.65 -8.85
C ARG A 212 -33.15 -5.52 -7.79
N PRO A 213 -34.29 -4.89 -7.47
CA PRO A 213 -34.35 -3.77 -6.53
C PRO A 213 -34.00 -4.19 -5.10
N LEU A 214 -33.24 -3.33 -4.40
CA LEU A 214 -32.71 -3.53 -3.03
C LEU A 214 -33.76 -3.93 -1.98
N THR A 215 -35.02 -3.57 -2.20
CA THR A 215 -36.13 -3.92 -1.31
C THR A 215 -36.39 -5.43 -1.25
N GLU A 216 -36.15 -6.17 -2.32
CA GLU A 216 -36.34 -7.63 -2.32
C GLU A 216 -35.19 -8.38 -1.63
N GLN A 217 -33.98 -7.82 -1.63
CA GLN A 217 -32.85 -8.41 -0.89
C GLN A 217 -33.04 -8.28 0.62
N ILE A 218 -33.60 -7.16 1.09
CA ILE A 218 -33.89 -6.95 2.52
C ILE A 218 -34.99 -7.91 3.00
N VAL A 219 -36.03 -8.14 2.19
CA VAL A 219 -37.12 -9.08 2.53
C VAL A 219 -36.62 -10.53 2.53
N SER A 220 -35.67 -10.88 1.65
CA SER A 220 -35.03 -12.20 1.67
C SER A 220 -34.23 -12.42 2.95
N LEU A 221 -33.46 -11.43 3.38
CA LEU A 221 -32.61 -11.53 4.56
C LEU A 221 -33.42 -11.64 5.87
N ASP A 222 -34.54 -10.92 6.00
CA ASP A 222 -35.43 -11.04 7.17
C ASP A 222 -36.07 -12.43 7.27
N ARG A 223 -36.34 -13.07 6.11
CA ARG A 223 -36.85 -14.43 6.05
C ARG A 223 -35.83 -15.45 6.56
N ASP A 224 -34.56 -15.29 6.17
CA ASP A 224 -33.48 -16.20 6.56
C ASP A 224 -33.17 -16.07 8.07
N ILE A 225 -33.19 -14.85 8.61
CA ILE A 225 -33.01 -14.61 10.07
C ILE A 225 -34.13 -15.27 10.87
N ARG A 226 -35.39 -15.16 10.42
CA ARG A 226 -36.52 -15.81 11.10
C ARG A 226 -36.44 -17.33 11.05
N GLN A 227 -35.93 -17.91 9.96
CA GLN A 227 -35.70 -19.35 9.86
C GLN A 227 -34.59 -19.81 10.80
N SER A 228 -33.47 -19.08 10.89
CA SER A 228 -32.38 -19.37 11.83
C SER A 228 -32.86 -19.38 13.28
N LEU A 229 -33.64 -18.38 13.69
CA LEU A 229 -34.16 -18.28 15.06
C LEU A 229 -35.19 -19.36 15.39
N ALA A 230 -35.91 -19.90 14.39
CA ALA A 230 -36.82 -21.02 14.60
C ALA A 230 -36.05 -22.32 14.89
N ILE A 231 -34.95 -22.56 14.15
CA ILE A 231 -34.09 -23.73 14.34
C ILE A 231 -33.42 -23.70 15.72
N GLU A 232 -32.91 -22.54 16.16
CA GLU A 232 -32.31 -22.42 17.50
C GLU A 232 -33.30 -22.71 18.63
N ARG A 233 -34.56 -22.27 18.50
CA ARG A 233 -35.58 -22.61 19.50
C ARG A 233 -35.89 -24.10 19.54
N GLU A 234 -35.94 -24.75 18.39
CA GLU A 234 -36.17 -26.20 18.30
C GLU A 234 -35.04 -27.00 18.95
N ILE A 235 -33.78 -26.59 18.74
CA ILE A 235 -32.61 -27.18 19.40
C ILE A 235 -32.70 -27.00 20.92
N HIS A 236 -32.99 -25.79 21.41
CA HIS A 236 -33.14 -25.55 22.85
C HIS A 236 -34.30 -26.35 23.47
N GLN A 237 -35.41 -26.49 22.76
CA GLN A 237 -36.58 -27.23 23.22
C GLN A 237 -36.34 -28.76 23.22
N SER A 238 -35.42 -29.24 22.37
CA SER A 238 -34.97 -30.64 22.37
C SER A 238 -33.99 -30.96 23.51
N MET A 239 -33.19 -29.99 23.96
CA MET A 239 -32.24 -30.17 25.07
C MET A 239 -32.93 -30.19 26.44
N ASP A 240 -34.04 -29.47 26.60
CA ASP A 240 -34.77 -29.38 27.88
C ASP A 240 -35.67 -30.60 28.16
N GLN A 241 -35.81 -31.52 27.19
CA GLN A 241 -36.54 -32.79 27.36
C GLN A 241 -35.62 -33.98 27.74
N GLY A 242 -34.37 -33.71 28.12
CA GLY A 242 -33.46 -34.73 28.67
C GLY A 242 -33.95 -35.27 30.03
N SER A 243 -34.43 -36.52 30.02
CA SER A 243 -34.96 -37.27 31.16
C SER A 243 -34.10 -37.20 32.45
N PRO A 244 -34.71 -37.12 33.64
CA PRO A 244 -34.00 -36.93 34.91
C PRO A 244 -33.48 -38.23 35.55
N LEU A 245 -32.92 -39.17 34.78
CA LEU A 245 -32.57 -40.51 35.28
C LEU A 245 -31.06 -40.82 35.39
N GLU A 246 -30.16 -39.87 35.14
CA GLU A 246 -28.70 -40.10 35.21
C GLU A 246 -27.97 -39.15 36.17
N ARG A 247 -28.46 -39.01 37.41
CA ARG A 247 -27.76 -38.27 38.48
C ARG A 247 -27.27 -39.09 39.68
N GLU A 248 -27.37 -40.42 39.66
CA GLU A 248 -27.00 -41.26 40.81
C GLU A 248 -25.88 -42.28 40.55
N THR A 249 -24.76 -41.92 39.91
CA THR A 249 -23.61 -42.86 39.79
C THR A 249 -22.23 -42.21 39.71
N HIS A 250 -21.95 -41.12 40.44
CA HIS A 250 -20.58 -40.57 40.49
C HIS A 250 -20.12 -40.10 41.88
N GLN A 251 -20.32 -40.93 42.92
CA GLN A 251 -19.77 -40.66 44.27
C GLN A 251 -18.95 -41.83 44.88
N SER A 252 -18.63 -42.87 44.11
CA SER A 252 -17.83 -44.02 44.60
C SER A 252 -16.74 -44.41 43.62
N GLN A 253 -15.78 -43.53 43.34
CA GLN A 253 -14.53 -43.95 42.68
C GLN A 253 -13.36 -42.98 42.89
N GLU A 254 -13.12 -42.56 44.13
CA GLU A 254 -11.90 -41.82 44.52
C GLU A 254 -11.23 -42.46 45.76
N GLN A 255 -11.01 -43.77 45.74
CA GLN A 255 -10.04 -44.42 46.62
C GLN A 255 -9.36 -45.54 45.82
N SER A 256 -8.02 -45.60 45.87
CA SER A 256 -7.07 -46.37 45.02
C SER A 256 -6.69 -45.61 43.74
N VAL A 257 -5.42 -45.28 43.43
CA VAL A 257 -4.15 -45.97 43.67
C VAL A 257 -3.01 -44.95 43.83
N VAL A 258 -2.23 -45.12 44.88
CA VAL A 258 -0.86 -44.58 45.05
C VAL A 258 0.08 -45.78 44.89
N LEU A 259 1.21 -45.56 44.21
CA LEU A 259 2.36 -46.46 43.93
C LEU A 259 2.27 -47.33 42.67
N GLU A 260 3.03 -46.95 41.63
CA GLU A 260 4.13 -47.81 41.14
C GLU A 260 5.20 -47.00 40.40
N ARG A 261 6.46 -47.38 40.65
CA ARG A 261 7.69 -46.75 40.19
C ARG A 261 8.24 -47.49 38.95
N GLN A 262 8.95 -46.74 38.09
CA GLN A 262 10.18 -47.13 37.39
C GLN A 262 10.19 -48.41 36.54
N SER A 263 10.35 -48.28 35.21
CA SER A 263 11.59 -48.65 34.48
C SER A 263 11.39 -48.82 32.96
N LEU A 264 12.49 -48.52 32.25
CA LEU A 264 12.99 -49.09 30.99
C LEU A 264 12.76 -48.36 29.65
N ASP A 265 13.92 -48.24 29.00
CA ASP A 265 14.31 -47.75 27.69
C ASP A 265 13.81 -48.59 26.51
N GLU A 266 13.99 -47.98 25.32
CA GLU A 266 14.22 -48.60 24.01
C GLU A 266 13.04 -49.28 23.30
N THR A 267 12.48 -48.60 22.29
CA THR A 267 12.73 -48.88 20.86
C THR A 267 11.82 -48.02 19.96
N ALA A 268 12.43 -47.34 18.98
CA ALA A 268 11.78 -46.89 17.73
C ALA A 268 12.07 -47.94 16.62
N PRO A 269 11.54 -47.88 15.38
CA PRO A 269 10.78 -46.79 14.73
C PRO A 269 9.58 -47.28 13.85
N LEU A 270 9.07 -46.37 13.00
CA LEU A 270 8.12 -46.53 11.87
C LEU A 270 6.64 -46.39 12.21
N GLU A 271 6.10 -45.18 12.00
CA GLU A 271 5.18 -44.93 10.86
C GLU A 271 4.97 -43.43 10.65
N GLN A 272 5.32 -42.99 9.44
CA GLN A 272 5.15 -41.65 8.89
C GLN A 272 4.21 -41.82 7.70
N GLU A 273 3.00 -41.28 7.78
CA GLU A 273 2.23 -40.68 6.66
C GLU A 273 0.78 -40.37 7.08
N ALA A 274 0.57 -39.35 7.91
CA ALA A 274 -0.75 -38.70 8.06
C ALA A 274 -0.70 -37.31 8.73
N ARG A 275 0.41 -36.56 8.65
CA ARG A 275 0.51 -35.18 9.18
C ARG A 275 0.75 -34.21 8.05
N GLY A 276 -0.34 -33.71 7.48
CA GLY A 276 -0.29 -32.70 6.43
C GLY A 276 -1.63 -32.01 6.28
N ARG A 277 -2.06 -31.26 7.31
CA ARG A 277 -3.00 -30.14 7.11
C ARG A 277 -3.25 -29.18 8.27
N ASP A 278 -2.68 -29.37 9.47
CA ASP A 278 -3.07 -28.54 10.63
C ASP A 278 -1.98 -27.57 11.15
N THR A 279 -0.86 -27.40 10.44
CA THR A 279 0.27 -26.56 10.92
C THR A 279 0.33 -25.14 10.33
N GLU A 280 -0.70 -24.67 9.63
CA GLU A 280 -0.64 -23.35 8.97
C GLU A 280 -0.96 -22.19 9.93
N TRP A 281 -1.77 -22.42 10.97
CA TRP A 281 -2.10 -21.37 11.96
C TRP A 281 -1.04 -21.19 13.07
N GLU A 282 -0.25 -22.22 13.38
CA GLU A 282 0.87 -22.08 14.34
C GLU A 282 2.06 -21.31 13.74
N ALA A 283 2.17 -21.24 12.40
CA ALA A 283 3.26 -20.53 11.74
C ALA A 283 3.16 -19.00 11.91
N THR A 284 1.95 -18.44 12.08
CA THR A 284 1.77 -17.00 12.28
C THR A 284 2.14 -16.50 13.69
N ASP A 285 2.27 -17.38 14.68
CA ASP A 285 2.66 -17.01 16.07
C ASP A 285 4.18 -17.13 16.32
N THR A 286 4.95 -17.57 15.31
CA THR A 286 6.42 -17.64 15.39
C THR A 286 7.13 -16.29 15.25
N ARG A 287 6.38 -15.21 14.94
CA ARG A 287 6.98 -13.89 14.71
C ARG A 287 7.54 -13.22 15.97
N SER A 288 7.07 -13.63 17.15
CA SER A 288 7.73 -13.29 18.42
C SER A 288 7.38 -14.33 19.48
N PRO A 289 8.10 -15.47 19.54
CA PRO A 289 7.88 -16.48 20.59
C PRO A 289 8.00 -15.88 21.99
N LEU A 290 8.76 -14.79 22.12
CA LEU A 290 8.95 -14.04 23.34
C LEU A 290 7.69 -13.25 23.76
N ALA A 291 6.94 -12.69 22.80
CA ALA A 291 5.67 -12.01 23.08
C ALA A 291 4.58 -13.01 23.50
N ALA A 292 4.51 -14.18 22.83
CA ALA A 292 3.56 -15.24 23.17
C ALA A 292 3.83 -15.81 24.59
N VAL A 293 5.10 -15.99 24.95
CA VAL A 293 5.50 -16.40 26.32
C VAL A 293 5.16 -15.32 27.35
N ARG A 294 5.40 -14.04 27.04
CA ARG A 294 5.04 -12.92 27.93
C ARG A 294 3.53 -12.77 28.13
N LEU A 295 2.73 -12.95 27.08
CA LEU A 295 1.27 -12.93 27.15
C LEU A 295 0.72 -14.11 27.96
N ARG A 296 1.28 -15.32 27.78
CA ARG A 296 0.95 -16.49 28.62
C ARG A 296 1.27 -16.24 30.09
N ALA A 297 2.47 -15.70 30.39
CA ALA A 297 2.85 -15.37 31.76
C ALA A 297 1.97 -14.28 32.38
N LEU A 298 1.53 -13.29 31.58
CA LEU A 298 0.59 -12.26 32.04
C LEU A 298 -0.78 -12.84 32.36
N ARG A 299 -1.28 -13.72 31.48
CA ARG A 299 -2.57 -14.40 31.66
C ARG A 299 -2.56 -15.24 32.93
N SER A 300 -1.51 -16.03 33.16
CA SER A 300 -1.36 -16.81 34.40
C SER A 300 -1.27 -15.92 35.65
N ARG A 301 -0.63 -14.74 35.56
CA ARG A 301 -0.60 -13.76 36.66
C ARG A 301 -1.96 -13.12 36.93
N ILE A 302 -2.73 -12.82 35.90
CA ILE A 302 -4.09 -12.29 36.02
C ILE A 302 -5.02 -13.34 36.62
N GLU A 303 -4.91 -14.59 36.19
CA GLU A 303 -5.68 -15.72 36.76
C GLU A 303 -5.33 -15.93 38.24
N LEU A 304 -4.04 -15.91 38.61
CA LEU A 304 -3.60 -16.00 40.02
C LEU A 304 -4.02 -14.80 40.88
N ALA A 305 -4.01 -13.58 40.32
CA ALA A 305 -4.43 -12.37 41.04
C ALA A 305 -5.96 -12.32 41.24
N ARG A 306 -6.73 -12.94 40.33
CA ARG A 306 -8.19 -13.01 40.39
C ARG A 306 -8.68 -13.87 41.54
N ASP A 307 -7.91 -14.89 41.94
CA ASP A 307 -8.27 -15.79 43.04
C ASP A 307 -7.93 -15.22 44.43
N VAL A 308 -7.10 -14.16 44.51
CA VAL A 308 -6.61 -13.58 45.77
C VAL A 308 -7.36 -12.31 46.18
N SER A 309 -7.99 -11.59 45.24
CA SER A 309 -8.63 -10.28 45.51
C SER A 309 -10.16 -10.37 45.55
N SER A 310 -10.70 -10.83 46.68
CA SER A 310 -12.13 -10.71 46.99
C SER A 310 -12.48 -9.45 47.81
N ASN A 311 -11.51 -8.62 48.19
CA ASN A 311 -11.74 -7.39 48.94
C ASN A 311 -10.85 -6.23 48.47
N GLY A 312 -11.42 -5.39 47.59
CA GLY A 312 -11.18 -3.95 47.61
C GLY A 312 -9.93 -3.42 46.91
N ALA A 313 -10.12 -3.06 45.63
CA ALA A 313 -9.32 -2.20 44.75
C ALA A 313 -8.43 -2.97 43.74
N PRO A 314 -8.59 -2.73 42.42
CA PRO A 314 -7.72 -3.30 41.41
C PRO A 314 -6.30 -2.73 41.58
N ASP A 315 -5.33 -3.62 41.80
CA ASP A 315 -3.93 -3.29 42.04
C ASP A 315 -3.34 -2.43 40.91
N ASP A 316 -2.93 -1.19 41.24
CA ASP A 316 -2.20 -0.27 40.36
C ASP A 316 -0.97 -0.94 39.70
N GLU A 317 -0.39 -1.94 40.35
CA GLU A 317 0.74 -2.75 39.87
C GLU A 317 0.39 -3.52 38.58
N LEU A 318 -0.83 -4.07 38.49
CA LEU A 318 -1.29 -4.79 37.30
C LEU A 318 -1.51 -3.84 36.14
N LEU A 319 -2.15 -2.70 36.39
CA LEU A 319 -2.39 -1.68 35.37
C LEU A 319 -1.07 -1.11 34.83
N ARG A 320 -0.09 -0.85 35.71
CA ARG A 320 1.25 -0.43 35.34
C ARG A 320 1.97 -1.47 34.49
N THR A 321 1.84 -2.75 34.84
CA THR A 321 2.45 -3.85 34.08
C THR A 321 1.84 -3.99 32.68
N VAL A 322 0.50 -3.91 32.56
CA VAL A 322 -0.20 -3.95 31.27
C VAL A 322 0.19 -2.76 30.40
N LEU A 323 0.28 -1.56 30.97
CA LEU A 323 0.69 -0.36 30.24
C LEU A 323 2.11 -0.46 29.70
N LEU A 324 3.06 -0.95 30.51
CA LEU A 324 4.44 -1.18 30.08
C LEU A 324 4.50 -2.20 28.93
N LEU A 325 3.73 -3.29 29.00
CA LEU A 325 3.69 -4.28 27.92
C LEU A 325 3.09 -3.74 26.63
N LEU A 326 2.06 -2.88 26.72
CA LEU A 326 1.49 -2.22 25.54
C LEU A 326 2.49 -1.25 24.92
N MET A 327 3.24 -0.50 25.72
CA MET A 327 4.29 0.40 25.22
C MET A 327 5.44 -0.39 24.57
N ASP A 328 5.92 -1.46 25.20
CA ASP A 328 6.93 -2.37 24.63
C ASP A 328 6.43 -2.98 23.32
N ALA A 329 5.18 -3.44 23.27
CA ALA A 329 4.59 -4.02 22.05
C ALA A 329 4.37 -2.99 20.93
N GLN A 330 4.15 -1.71 21.26
CA GLN A 330 4.12 -0.64 20.26
C GLN A 330 5.53 -0.34 19.76
N HIS A 331 6.50 -0.21 20.66
CA HIS A 331 7.90 0.03 20.32
C HIS A 331 8.47 -1.08 19.43
N GLN A 332 8.16 -2.33 19.72
CA GLN A 332 8.59 -3.47 18.90
C GLN A 332 8.04 -3.40 17.48
N ARG A 333 6.76 -3.04 17.32
CA ARG A 333 6.15 -2.84 16.00
C ARG A 333 6.73 -1.64 15.26
N ASP A 334 7.14 -0.60 15.98
CA ASP A 334 7.85 0.54 15.38
C ASP A 334 9.23 0.11 14.86
N LEU A 335 9.98 -0.68 15.64
CA LEU A 335 11.27 -1.24 15.25
C LEU A 335 11.14 -2.16 14.03
N GLU A 336 10.18 -3.08 14.02
CA GLU A 336 9.93 -3.96 12.85
C GLU A 336 9.61 -3.14 11.59
N ARG A 337 8.81 -2.07 11.73
CA ARG A 337 8.51 -1.15 10.62
C ARG A 337 9.74 -0.36 10.17
N GLU A 338 10.70 -0.11 11.06
CA GLU A 338 11.96 0.56 10.71
C GLU A 338 12.94 -0.40 10.01
N GLU A 339 13.09 -1.62 10.51
CA GLU A 339 13.88 -2.68 9.89
C GLU A 339 13.36 -3.00 8.48
N GLU A 340 12.05 -3.08 8.28
CA GLU A 340 11.46 -3.29 6.95
C GLU A 340 11.82 -2.14 5.99
N ARG A 341 11.81 -0.90 6.47
CA ARG A 341 12.24 0.25 5.66
C ARG A 341 13.72 0.20 5.35
N GLU A 342 14.56 -0.27 6.27
CA GLU A 342 15.99 -0.42 6.03
C GLU A 342 16.28 -1.56 5.03
N GLN A 343 15.58 -2.68 5.14
CA GLN A 343 15.66 -3.78 4.17
C GLN A 343 15.26 -3.31 2.77
N ARG A 344 14.17 -2.56 2.63
CA ARG A 344 13.76 -1.98 1.35
C ARG A 344 14.83 -1.04 0.77
N ARG A 345 15.52 -0.26 1.60
CA ARG A 345 16.65 0.59 1.15
C ARG A 345 17.84 -0.24 0.68
N LYS A 346 18.20 -1.31 1.41
CA LYS A 346 19.30 -2.22 1.03
C LYS A 346 18.99 -2.95 -0.27
N GLU A 347 17.75 -3.44 -0.42
CA GLU A 347 17.30 -4.10 -1.65
C GLU A 347 17.26 -3.14 -2.84
N GLU A 348 16.81 -1.89 -2.65
CA GLU A 348 16.84 -0.88 -3.71
C GLU A 348 18.27 -0.55 -4.15
N ILE A 349 19.21 -0.45 -3.20
CA ILE A 349 20.63 -0.25 -3.52
C ILE A 349 21.17 -1.45 -4.30
N ARG A 350 20.90 -2.69 -3.86
CA ARG A 350 21.30 -3.90 -4.56
C ARG A 350 20.76 -3.94 -5.98
N ARG A 351 19.46 -3.62 -6.15
CA ARG A 351 18.81 -3.58 -7.47
C ARG A 351 19.44 -2.54 -8.39
N ARG A 352 19.80 -1.35 -7.87
CA ARG A 352 20.50 -0.32 -8.65
C ARG A 352 21.92 -0.74 -9.03
N GLU A 353 22.60 -1.51 -8.19
CA GLU A 353 23.93 -2.05 -8.48
C GLU A 353 23.87 -3.12 -9.56
N GLU A 354 22.92 -4.05 -9.46
CA GLU A 354 22.62 -5.06 -10.48
C GLU A 354 22.31 -4.40 -11.83
N GLU A 355 21.47 -3.36 -11.87
CA GLU A 355 21.16 -2.63 -13.11
C GLU A 355 22.40 -1.96 -13.71
N ARG A 356 23.28 -1.39 -12.89
CA ARG A 356 24.56 -0.82 -13.37
C ARG A 356 25.49 -1.89 -13.90
N GLU A 357 25.50 -3.08 -13.32
CA GLU A 357 26.28 -4.20 -13.82
C GLU A 357 25.71 -4.73 -15.15
N GLU A 358 24.40 -4.85 -15.26
CA GLU A 358 23.72 -5.26 -16.49
C GLU A 358 24.01 -4.28 -17.64
N ARG A 359 23.96 -2.97 -17.38
CA ARG A 359 24.35 -1.95 -18.37
C ARG A 359 25.78 -2.10 -18.83
N ARG A 360 26.73 -2.42 -17.93
CA ARG A 360 28.12 -2.69 -18.27
C ARG A 360 28.25 -3.94 -19.15
N ARG A 361 27.53 -5.02 -18.84
CA ARG A 361 27.52 -6.25 -19.64
C ARG A 361 26.97 -6.00 -21.04
N HIS A 362 25.83 -5.32 -21.15
CA HIS A 362 25.22 -4.99 -22.44
C HIS A 362 26.09 -4.06 -23.29
N GLU A 363 26.79 -3.10 -22.68
CA GLU A 363 27.74 -2.24 -23.39
C GLU A 363 28.96 -3.03 -23.90
N GLN A 364 29.47 -3.96 -23.09
CA GLN A 364 30.56 -4.86 -23.49
C GLN A 364 30.13 -5.76 -24.66
N GLU A 365 28.95 -6.37 -24.58
CA GLU A 365 28.39 -7.20 -25.65
C GLU A 365 28.27 -6.41 -26.96
N ARG A 366 27.69 -5.20 -26.92
CA ARG A 366 27.63 -4.32 -28.10
C ARG A 366 29.01 -3.95 -28.64
N ALA A 367 30.02 -3.80 -27.79
CA ALA A 367 31.38 -3.53 -28.24
C ALA A 367 32.03 -4.75 -28.90
N GLU A 368 31.77 -5.96 -28.39
CA GLU A 368 32.23 -7.20 -29.00
C GLU A 368 31.53 -7.47 -30.33
N ASP A 369 30.24 -7.21 -30.43
CA ASP A 369 29.50 -7.33 -31.69
C ASP A 369 30.02 -6.35 -32.75
N ARG A 370 30.34 -5.11 -32.38
CA ARG A 370 31.02 -4.16 -33.29
C ARG A 370 32.35 -4.73 -33.79
N ARG A 371 33.17 -5.33 -32.91
CA ARG A 371 34.44 -5.97 -33.31
C ARG A 371 34.23 -7.15 -34.25
N ARG A 372 33.25 -8.02 -33.97
CA ARG A 372 32.90 -9.17 -34.83
C ARG A 372 32.42 -8.69 -36.20
N HIS A 373 31.58 -7.66 -36.22
CA HIS A 373 31.07 -7.07 -37.45
C HIS A 373 32.20 -6.43 -38.28
N GLU A 374 33.10 -5.68 -37.65
CA GLU A 374 34.29 -5.13 -38.31
C GLU A 374 35.19 -6.22 -38.90
N GLN A 375 35.47 -7.28 -38.14
CA GLN A 375 36.24 -8.44 -38.61
C GLN A 375 35.57 -9.11 -39.82
N TYR A 376 34.25 -9.29 -39.77
CA TYR A 376 33.46 -9.83 -40.88
C TYR A 376 33.55 -8.93 -42.12
N MET A 377 33.37 -7.61 -41.97
CA MET A 377 33.48 -6.64 -43.06
C MET A 377 34.88 -6.61 -43.66
N GLN A 378 35.93 -6.71 -42.84
CA GLN A 378 37.32 -6.79 -43.31
C GLN A 378 37.57 -8.07 -44.13
N MET A 379 37.06 -9.22 -43.67
CA MET A 379 37.15 -10.48 -44.38
C MET A 379 36.40 -10.44 -45.73
N MET A 380 35.19 -9.88 -45.75
CA MET A 380 34.37 -9.73 -46.96
C MET A 380 35.04 -8.79 -47.97
N THR A 381 35.57 -7.65 -47.52
CA THR A 381 36.33 -6.71 -48.36
C THR A 381 37.55 -7.38 -48.97
N THR A 382 38.29 -8.18 -48.19
CA THR A 382 39.47 -8.92 -48.66
C THR A 382 39.09 -9.98 -49.70
N MET A 383 37.98 -10.70 -49.51
CA MET A 383 37.47 -11.67 -50.50
C MET A 383 37.04 -11.00 -51.81
N LEU A 384 36.31 -9.88 -51.73
CA LEU A 384 35.91 -9.11 -52.91
C LEU A 384 37.11 -8.54 -53.66
N ALA A 385 38.12 -8.03 -52.95
CA ALA A 385 39.36 -7.55 -53.55
C ALA A 385 40.11 -8.67 -54.31
N LYS A 386 40.16 -9.89 -53.75
CA LYS A 386 40.73 -11.06 -54.44
C LYS A 386 39.95 -11.42 -55.71
N ILE A 387 38.61 -11.45 -55.64
CA ILE A 387 37.76 -11.75 -56.80
C ILE A 387 37.93 -10.70 -57.91
N ALA A 388 37.98 -9.42 -57.55
CA ALA A 388 38.21 -8.33 -58.50
C ALA A 388 39.61 -8.40 -59.12
N GLY A 389 40.64 -8.67 -58.30
CA GLY A 389 42.03 -8.81 -58.77
C GLY A 389 42.24 -10.00 -59.73
N SER A 390 41.57 -11.12 -59.50
CA SER A 390 41.63 -12.28 -60.41
C SER A 390 40.98 -12.03 -61.78
N ARG A 391 39.99 -11.14 -61.88
CA ARG A 391 39.38 -10.77 -63.18
C ARG A 391 40.24 -9.85 -64.03
N LEU A 392 41.16 -9.10 -63.42
CA LEU A 392 42.05 -8.19 -64.14
C LEU A 392 43.32 -8.89 -64.66
N HIS A 393 43.84 -9.89 -63.93
CA HIS A 393 45.03 -10.64 -64.37
C HIS A 393 44.76 -11.69 -65.47
N GLY A 394 43.50 -12.12 -65.67
CA GLY A 394 43.14 -13.09 -66.72
C GLY A 394 42.90 -12.52 -68.12
N ARG A 395 43.16 -11.22 -68.34
CA ARG A 395 42.88 -10.52 -69.60
C ARG A 395 44.13 -10.09 -70.37
N ASP A 396 45.31 -10.26 -69.78
CA ASP A 396 46.61 -9.87 -70.38
C ASP A 396 47.34 -11.05 -71.06
N ASP A 397 46.80 -12.29 -71.00
CA ASP A 397 47.39 -13.49 -71.62
C ASP A 397 46.79 -13.84 -73.00
N GLU A 398 46.06 -12.92 -73.66
CA GLU A 398 45.39 -13.18 -74.95
C GLU A 398 45.82 -12.21 -76.09
N ILE A 399 47.10 -11.81 -76.12
CA ILE A 399 47.71 -11.07 -77.25
C ILE A 399 48.94 -11.78 -77.79
#